data_AF-A0A3D3ERY6-F1
#
_entry.id   AF-A0A3D3ERY6-F1
#
_cell.length_a   1.000
_cell.length_b   1.000
_cell.length_c   1.000
_cell.angle_alpha   90.00
_cell.angle_beta   90.00
_cell.angle_gamma   90.00
#
_symmetry.space_group_name_H-M   'P 1'
#
loop_
_entity.id
_entity.type
_entity.pdbx_description
1 polymer ?
#
loop_
_entity_poly.entity_id
_entity_poly.type
_entity_poly.pdbx_seq_one_letter_code
_entity_poly.pdbx_strand_id
1 'polypeptide(L)' 'MKEFHSCKAAIDACIEQKYFAIAHLYFEEKTMNIHIHDCYEIYYSISGGKQFLIDNKSYMIKPGDLFFINQYESH' A
#
# COMPACT_ATOMS: atom_id res chain seq x y z
N MET A 1 8.87 11.28 -12.87
CA MET A 1 8.24 10.66 -11.70
C MET A 1 9.27 9.76 -11.05
N LYS A 2 9.44 9.82 -9.73
CA LYS A 2 10.38 8.95 -9.00
C LYS A 2 9.67 7.65 -8.64
N GLU A 3 10.21 6.52 -9.08
CA GLU A 3 9.76 5.19 -8.65
C GLU A 3 10.38 4.88 -7.27
N PHE A 4 9.57 4.36 -6.36
CA PHE A 4 10.01 3.86 -5.07
C PHE A 4 9.99 2.33 -5.06
N HIS A 5 10.76 1.73 -4.14
CA HIS A 5 10.82 0.28 -3.96
C HIS A 5 10.43 -0.13 -2.53
N SER A 6 9.67 0.73 -1.84
CA SER A 6 9.18 0.53 -0.48
C SER A 6 7.87 1.26 -0.30
N CYS A 7 6.87 0.61 0.33
CA CYS A 7 5.60 1.24 0.71
C CYS A 7 5.87 2.47 1.58
N LYS A 8 6.68 2.32 2.63
CA LYS A 8 6.98 3.40 3.57
C LYS A 8 7.56 4.63 2.86
N ALA A 9 8.55 4.43 1.99
CA ALA A 9 9.18 5.55 1.29
C ALA A 9 8.22 6.27 0.32
N ALA A 10 7.29 5.54 -0.30
CA ALA A 10 6.26 6.12 -1.15
C ALA A 10 5.20 6.87 -0.32
N ILE A 11 4.75 6.31 0.80
CA ILE A 11 3.80 6.97 1.72
C ILE A 11 4.42 8.27 2.26
N ASP A 12 5.65 8.22 2.78
CA ASP A 12 6.36 9.38 3.32
C ASP A 12 6.46 10.49 2.25
N ALA A 13 6.82 10.14 1.02
CA ALA A 13 6.91 11.09 -0.09
C ALA A 13 5.54 11.64 -0.54
N CYS A 14 4.50 10.80 -0.54
CA CYS A 14 3.12 11.20 -0.87
C CYS A 14 2.61 12.27 0.09
N ILE A 15 2.80 12.04 1.39
CA ILE A 15 2.40 12.96 2.47
C ILE A 15 3.22 14.25 2.40
N GLU A 16 4.54 14.15 2.29
CA GLU A 16 5.43 15.32 2.28
C GLU A 16 5.14 16.25 1.08
N GLN A 17 4.96 15.67 -0.11
CA GLN A 17 4.80 16.43 -1.35
C GLN A 17 3.36 16.83 -1.62
N LYS A 18 2.40 16.29 -0.85
CA LYS A 18 0.95 16.45 -1.10
C LYS A 18 0.58 16.10 -2.54
N TYR A 19 1.18 15.01 -3.03
CA TYR A 19 1.04 14.51 -4.39
C TYR A 19 1.05 12.99 -4.40
N PHE A 20 0.79 12.35 -5.53
CA PHE A 20 0.86 10.89 -5.59
C PHE A 20 2.31 10.39 -5.65
N ALA A 21 2.54 9.21 -5.09
CA ALA A 21 3.78 8.45 -5.19
C ALA A 21 3.47 7.01 -5.63
N ILE A 22 4.44 6.35 -6.28
CA ILE A 22 4.29 4.96 -6.73
C ILE A 22 5.47 4.14 -6.21
N ALA A 23 5.16 3.06 -5.49
CA ALA A 23 6.10 2.01 -5.17
C ALA A 23 5.86 0.78 -6.06
N HIS A 24 6.92 0.28 -6.68
CA HIS A 24 6.90 -1.00 -7.37
C HIS A 24 7.76 -2.00 -6.59
N LEU A 25 7.10 -3.02 -6.05
CA LEU A 25 7.69 -4.02 -5.16
C LEU A 25 7.94 -5.32 -5.93
N TYR A 26 9.20 -5.73 -6.03
CA TYR A 26 9.62 -6.99 -6.67
C TYR A 26 9.78 -8.16 -5.67
N PHE A 27 9.67 -7.85 -4.38
CA PHE A 27 9.82 -8.80 -3.29
C PHE A 27 8.78 -8.49 -2.21
N GLU A 28 8.51 -9.47 -1.37
CA GLU A 28 7.65 -9.28 -0.20
C GLU A 28 8.37 -8.38 0.81
N GLU A 29 7.84 -7.16 0.99
CA GLU A 29 8.28 -6.30 2.08
C GLU A 29 7.84 -6.88 3.42
N LYS A 30 8.63 -6.62 4.46
CA LYS A 30 8.21 -6.94 5.83
C LYS A 30 6.87 -6.25 6.11
N THR A 31 5.96 -7.00 6.73
CA THR A 31 4.68 -6.47 7.20
C THR A 31 4.95 -5.21 8.04
N MET A 32 4.35 -4.10 7.63
CA MET A 32 4.41 -2.86 8.39
C MET A 32 3.58 -2.99 9.66
N ASN A 33 3.91 -2.19 10.67
CA ASN A 33 3.02 -2.03 11.83
C ASN A 33 1.71 -1.39 11.35
N ILE A 34 0.60 -1.75 12.01
CA ILE A 34 -0.70 -1.12 11.77
C ILE A 34 -0.54 0.41 11.87
N HIS A 35 -1.02 1.10 10.85
CA HIS A 35 -0.86 2.54 10.69
C HIS A 35 -2.09 3.17 10.03
N ILE A 36 -2.10 4.50 9.98
CA ILE A 36 -3.21 5.32 9.48
C ILE A 36 -2.64 6.59 8.86
N HIS A 37 -3.17 7.01 7.73
CA HIS A 37 -2.81 8.26 7.06
C HIS A 37 -4.02 8.86 6.31
N ASP A 38 -3.89 10.13 5.94
CA ASP A 38 -4.91 10.93 5.25
C ASP A 38 -4.92 10.76 3.72
N CYS A 39 -4.04 9.89 3.20
CA CYS A 39 -3.94 9.57 1.78
C CYS A 39 -4.70 8.27 1.46
N TYR A 40 -5.18 8.14 0.21
CA TYR A 40 -5.65 6.86 -0.32
C TYR A 40 -4.45 5.96 -0.63
N GLU A 41 -4.58 4.66 -0.34
CA GLU A 41 -3.58 3.67 -0.75
C GLU A 41 -4.20 2.66 -1.71
N ILE A 42 -3.52 2.43 -2.85
CA ILE A 42 -4.01 1.54 -3.90
C ILE A 42 -2.93 0.51 -4.20
N TYR A 43 -3.30 -0.77 -4.09
CA TYR A 43 -2.46 -1.88 -4.47
C TYR A 43 -2.99 -2.53 -5.75
N TYR A 44 -2.08 -2.76 -6.70
CA TYR A 44 -2.34 -3.62 -7.84
C TYR A 44 -1.42 -4.83 -7.78
N SER A 45 -2.01 -6.03 -7.77
CA SER A 45 -1.23 -7.28 -7.75
C SER A 45 -0.83 -7.66 -9.18
N ILE A 46 0.42 -7.40 -9.57
CA ILE A 46 0.93 -7.82 -10.88
C ILE A 46 1.13 -9.35 -10.91
N SER A 47 1.80 -9.87 -9.88
CA SER A 47 2.08 -11.29 -9.71
C SER A 47 2.21 -11.61 -8.23
N GLY A 48 2.11 -12.89 -7.88
CA GLY A 48 2.03 -13.31 -6.48
C GLY A 48 0.67 -12.96 -5.85
N GLY A 49 0.65 -12.71 -4.56
CA GLY A 49 -0.56 -12.33 -3.84
C GLY A 49 -0.17 -11.67 -2.53
N LYS A 50 -1.12 -11.05 -1.85
CA LYS A 50 -0.89 -10.42 -0.54
C LYS A 50 -2.14 -10.54 0.31
N GLN A 51 -1.95 -10.47 1.61
CA GLN A 51 -3.01 -10.42 2.60
C GLN A 51 -2.91 -9.10 3.35
N PHE A 52 -4.03 -8.38 3.45
CA PHE A 52 -4.16 -7.15 4.24
C PHE A 52 -5.01 -7.43 5.47
N LEU A 53 -4.73 -6.72 6.56
CA LEU A 53 -5.51 -6.74 7.79
C LEU A 53 -6.07 -5.33 8.01
N ILE A 54 -7.37 -5.16 7.86
CA ILE A 54 -8.07 -3.88 8.06
C ILE A 54 -9.24 -4.12 9.00
N ASP A 55 -9.32 -3.36 10.09
CA ASP A 55 -10.37 -3.48 11.12
C ASP A 55 -10.60 -4.93 11.57
N ASN A 56 -9.50 -5.64 11.83
CA ASN A 56 -9.51 -7.04 12.29
C ASN A 56 -10.13 -8.03 11.28
N LYS A 57 -10.32 -7.61 10.03
CA LYS A 57 -10.72 -8.45 8.89
C LYS A 57 -9.56 -8.64 7.95
N SER A 58 -9.49 -9.82 7.36
CA SER A 58 -8.44 -10.14 6.42
C SER A 58 -8.94 -10.18 4.99
N TYR A 59 -8.21 -9.50 4.12
CA TYR A 59 -8.49 -9.40 2.69
C TYR A 59 -7.33 -9.98 1.91
N MET A 60 -7.61 -10.94 1.03
CA MET A 60 -6.61 -11.55 0.17
C MET A 60 -6.74 -10.97 -1.23
N ILE A 61 -5.60 -10.58 -1.82
CA ILE A 61 -5.50 -10.15 -3.21
C ILE A 61 -4.70 -11.18 -4.01
N LYS A 62 -5.13 -11.43 -5.25
CA LYS A 62 -4.53 -12.34 -6.23
C LYS A 62 -4.03 -11.56 -7.45
N PRO A 63 -3.22 -12.17 -8.34
CA PRO A 63 -2.77 -11.49 -9.55
C PRO A 63 -3.94 -10.95 -10.36
N GLY A 64 -3.87 -9.68 -10.75
CA GLY A 64 -4.91 -8.95 -11.47
C GLY A 64 -5.88 -8.17 -10.56
N ASP A 65 -5.89 -8.41 -9.26
CA ASP A 65 -6.74 -7.67 -8.33
C ASP A 65 -6.22 -6.25 -8.08
N LEU A 66 -7.16 -5.31 -7.97
CA LEU A 66 -6.94 -3.96 -7.46
C LEU A 66 -7.60 -3.86 -6.08
N PHE A 67 -6.83 -3.41 -5.09
CA PHE A 67 -7.28 -3.24 -3.72
C PHE A 67 -7.10 -1.78 -3.29
N PHE A 68 -8.16 -1.20 -2.74
CA PHE A 68 -8.25 0.21 -2.42
C PHE A 68 -8.51 0.37 -0.92
N ILE A 69 -7.66 1.15 -0.26
CA ILE A 69 -7.76 1.47 1.16
C ILE A 69 -8.13 2.95 1.29
N ASN A 70 -9.19 3.25 2.04
CA ASN A 70 -9.62 4.62 2.23
C ASN A 70 -8.66 5.39 3.15
N GLN A 71 -8.68 6.71 3.01
CA GLN A 71 -8.12 7.60 4.02
C GLN A 71 -8.68 7.27 5.41
N TYR A 72 -7.82 7.35 6.42
CA TYR A 72 -8.16 7.11 7.82
C TYR A 72 -8.64 5.69 8.17
N GLU A 73 -8.44 4.70 7.29
CA GLU A 73 -8.58 3.28 7.65
C GLU A 73 -7.27 2.78 8.26
N SER A 74 -7.37 2.09 9.40
CA SER A 74 -6.22 1.50 10.08
C SER A 74 -5.84 0.18 9.40
N HIS A 75 -4.61 0.07 8.88
CA HIS A 75 -4.15 -1.07 8.09
C HIS A 75 -2.65 -1.37 8.24
#